data_AF-A0A246FNJ0-F1
#
_entry.id   AF-A0A246FNJ0-F1
#
_cell.length_a   1.000
_cell.length_b   1.000
_cell.length_c   1.000
_cell.angle_alpha   90.00
_cell.angle_beta   90.00
_cell.angle_gamma   90.00
#
_symmetry.space_group_name_H-M   'P 1'
#
loop_
_entity.id
_entity.type
_entity.pdbx_description
1 polymer ?
#
loop_
_entity_poly.entity_id
_entity_poly.type
_entity_poly.pdbx_seq_one_letter_code
_entity_poly.pdbx_strand_id
1 'polypeptide(L)'
;MQTTLFQKLESYVTRNNFPLADWDQRGLMPSSEETQQEMQVALVDFLRFLQSCIATLAPGSKPLTLAVQEYLEEWDIIEFDTEEREYLYDLACEILLIVGVNPDDISI
;
A
#
# COMPACT_ATOMS: atom_id res chain seq x y z
N MET A 1 18.57 8.18 -5.88
CA MET A 1 17.12 8.39 -5.80
C MET A 1 16.38 7.08 -5.63
N GLN A 2 16.56 6.11 -6.53
CA GLN A 2 15.97 4.77 -6.44
C GLN A 2 16.27 4.05 -5.11
N THR A 3 17.54 4.06 -4.65
CA THR A 3 17.93 3.49 -3.35
C THR A 3 17.16 4.07 -2.16
N THR A 4 16.84 5.37 -2.19
CA THR A 4 16.09 6.05 -1.15
C THR A 4 14.62 5.65 -1.14
N LEU A 5 14.03 5.41 -2.32
CA LEU A 5 12.65 4.90 -2.43
C LEU A 5 12.56 3.46 -1.93
N PHE A 6 13.50 2.60 -2.33
CA PHE A 6 13.59 1.24 -1.80
C PHE A 6 13.67 1.20 -0.28
N GLN A 7 14.52 2.03 0.32
CA GLN A 7 14.62 2.15 1.79
C GLN A 7 13.32 2.63 2.44
N LYS A 8 12.62 3.58 1.82
CA LYS A 8 11.31 4.02 2.30
C LYS A 8 10.29 2.88 2.26
N LEU A 9 10.19 2.16 1.14
CA LEU A 9 9.28 1.00 1.03
C LEU A 9 9.63 -0.10 2.03
N GLU A 10 10.93 -0.39 2.24
CA GLU A 10 11.37 -1.39 3.21
C GLU A 10 10.99 -1.04 4.65
N SER A 11 10.88 0.26 4.97
CA SER A 11 10.42 0.68 6.29
C SER A 11 8.97 0.27 6.57
N TYR A 12 8.11 0.20 5.55
CA TYR A 12 6.73 -0.30 5.69
C TYR A 12 6.68 -1.82 5.88
N VAL A 13 7.65 -2.56 5.35
CA VAL A 13 7.71 -4.02 5.54
C VAL A 13 7.96 -4.40 7.01
N THR A 14 8.73 -3.58 7.73
CA THR A 14 9.27 -3.93 9.05
C THR A 14 8.61 -3.19 10.21
N ARG A 15 7.87 -2.11 9.94
CA ARG A 15 7.17 -1.35 10.98
C ARG A 15 5.80 -1.94 11.30
N ASN A 16 5.22 -1.50 12.42
CA ASN A 16 3.79 -1.67 12.66
C ASN A 16 3.00 -0.67 11.81
N ASN A 17 2.25 -1.14 10.81
CA ASN A 17 1.43 -0.29 9.93
C ASN A 17 -0.01 -0.08 10.44
N PHE A 18 -0.43 -0.82 11.47
CA PHE A 18 -1.80 -0.80 11.98
C PHE A 18 -1.88 -0.44 13.48
N PRO A 19 -1.14 0.59 13.97
CA PRO A 19 -1.22 0.93 15.38
C PRO A 19 -2.61 1.48 15.73
N LEU A 20 -3.11 1.16 16.92
CA LEU A 20 -4.46 1.57 17.38
C LEU A 20 -4.76 3.05 17.16
N ALA A 21 -3.79 3.93 17.42
CA ALA A 21 -3.94 5.38 17.26
C ALA A 21 -4.20 5.82 15.81
N ASP A 22 -3.87 5.00 14.83
CA ASP A 22 -3.98 5.29 13.40
C ASP A 22 -5.31 4.77 12.82
N TRP A 23 -5.90 3.73 13.42
CA TRP A 23 -7.31 3.36 13.25
C TRP A 23 -8.24 4.46 13.76
N ASP A 24 -7.99 4.96 14.97
CA ASP A 24 -8.78 6.04 15.59
C ASP A 24 -8.78 7.32 14.73
N GLN A 25 -7.65 7.65 14.10
CA GLN A 25 -7.53 8.81 13.22
C GLN A 25 -8.36 8.70 11.94
N ARG A 26 -8.55 7.47 11.45
CA ARG A 26 -9.42 7.16 10.31
C ARG A 26 -10.89 7.02 10.71
N GLY A 27 -11.18 6.94 12.01
CA GLY A 27 -12.53 6.68 12.51
C GLY A 27 -12.99 5.24 12.30
N LEU A 28 -12.05 4.31 12.16
CA LEU A 28 -12.27 2.88 11.94
C LEU A 28 -12.12 2.10 13.25
N MET A 29 -12.79 0.96 13.37
CA MET A 29 -12.66 0.06 14.50
C MET A 29 -11.45 -0.87 14.29
N PRO A 30 -10.51 -0.94 15.25
CA PRO A 30 -9.36 -1.81 15.11
C PRO A 30 -9.74 -3.29 14.98
N SER A 31 -9.23 -3.94 13.94
CA SER A 31 -9.34 -5.39 13.77
C SER A 31 -8.48 -6.16 14.78
N SER A 32 -8.69 -7.47 14.84
CA SER A 32 -7.90 -8.37 15.67
C SER A 32 -6.41 -8.37 15.26
N GLU A 33 -5.52 -8.74 16.18
CA GLU A 33 -4.09 -8.88 15.86
C GLU A 33 -3.83 -9.91 14.74
N GLU A 34 -4.65 -10.96 14.66
CA GLU A 34 -4.57 -11.98 13.60
C GLU A 34 -4.89 -11.36 12.23
N THR A 35 -6.01 -10.64 12.14
CA THR A 35 -6.41 -9.96 10.90
C THR A 35 -5.40 -8.88 10.50
N GLN A 36 -4.86 -8.12 11.45
CA GLN A 36 -3.82 -7.13 11.16
C GLN A 36 -2.53 -7.79 10.62
N GLN A 37 -2.22 -9.03 11.00
CA GLN A 37 -1.10 -9.77 10.41
C GLN A 37 -1.39 -10.19 8.97
N GLU A 38 -2.61 -10.60 8.66
CA GLU A 38 -3.03 -10.90 7.28
C GLU A 38 -3.00 -9.63 6.41
N MET A 39 -3.52 -8.51 6.91
CA MET A 39 -3.41 -7.20 6.27
C MET A 39 -1.95 -6.79 6.05
N GLN A 40 -1.06 -7.07 7.00
CA GLN A 40 0.38 -6.84 6.86
C GLN A 40 0.98 -7.66 5.71
N VAL A 41 0.53 -8.90 5.51
CA VAL A 41 0.96 -9.73 4.38
C VAL A 41 0.51 -9.10 3.06
N ALA A 42 -0.77 -8.74 2.94
CA ALA A 42 -1.31 -8.09 1.74
C ALA A 42 -0.58 -6.77 1.40
N LEU A 43 -0.28 -5.96 2.42
CA LEU A 43 0.51 -4.74 2.27
C LEU A 43 1.94 -5.02 1.82
N VAL A 44 2.59 -6.05 2.38
CA VAL A 44 3.96 -6.44 1.99
C VAL A 44 4.00 -6.90 0.54
N ASP A 45 3.01 -7.67 0.09
CA ASP A 45 2.94 -8.10 -1.31
C ASP A 45 2.84 -6.91 -2.27
N PHE A 46 2.01 -5.91 -1.93
CA PHE A 46 1.95 -4.65 -2.68
C PHE A 46 3.30 -3.89 -2.68
N LEU A 47 3.98 -3.83 -1.53
CA LEU A 47 5.30 -3.20 -1.43
C LEU A 47 6.35 -3.92 -2.29
N ARG A 48 6.34 -5.27 -2.33
CA ARG A 48 7.26 -6.06 -3.16
C ARG A 48 6.97 -5.90 -4.64
N PHE A 49 5.70 -5.80 -5.02
CA PHE A 49 5.30 -5.42 -6.37
C PHE A 49 5.87 -4.04 -6.75
N LEU A 50 5.63 -3.01 -5.93
CA LEU A 50 6.13 -1.65 -6.18
C LEU A 50 7.66 -1.62 -6.29
N GLN A 51 8.37 -2.30 -5.39
CA GLN A 51 9.83 -2.43 -5.44
C GLN A 51 10.30 -3.01 -6.78
N SER A 52 9.62 -4.04 -7.28
CA SER A 52 9.93 -4.66 -8.57
C SER A 52 9.67 -3.69 -9.74
N CYS A 53 8.57 -2.94 -9.71
CA CYS A 53 8.26 -1.94 -10.72
C CYS A 53 9.29 -0.81 -10.73
N ILE A 54 9.59 -0.21 -9.57
CA ILE A 54 10.54 0.91 -9.50
C ILE A 54 11.98 0.48 -9.78
N ALA A 55 12.29 -0.82 -9.86
CA ALA A 55 13.59 -1.32 -10.32
C ALA A 55 13.84 -1.04 -11.81
N THR A 56 12.76 -1.00 -12.61
CA THR A 56 12.83 -0.87 -14.08
C THR A 56 12.09 0.35 -14.62
N LEU A 57 11.10 0.86 -13.87
CA LEU A 57 10.27 2.01 -14.23
C LEU A 57 10.71 3.26 -13.46
N ALA A 58 10.62 4.41 -14.11
CA ALA A 58 10.89 5.68 -13.44
C ALA A 58 9.76 6.04 -12.45
N PRO A 59 10.08 6.57 -11.26
CA PRO A 59 9.08 7.09 -10.33
C PRO A 59 8.17 8.15 -10.98
N GLY A 60 6.86 8.09 -10.68
CA GLY A 60 5.83 8.96 -11.27
C GLY A 60 5.66 8.86 -12.78
N SER A 61 6.23 7.84 -13.42
CA SER A 61 6.04 7.63 -14.85
C SER A 61 4.67 7.01 -15.15
N LYS A 62 4.10 7.33 -16.30
CA LYS A 62 2.84 6.72 -16.77
C LYS A 62 2.86 5.19 -16.76
N PRO A 63 3.94 4.50 -17.17
CA PRO A 63 4.02 3.04 -17.04
C PRO A 63 3.90 2.53 -15.60
N LEU A 64 4.46 3.26 -14.62
CA LEU A 64 4.32 2.89 -13.21
C LEU A 64 2.87 3.06 -12.74
N THR A 65 2.22 4.18 -13.09
CA THR A 65 0.79 4.40 -12.77
C THR A 65 -0.09 3.30 -13.35
N LEU A 66 0.13 2.89 -14.60
CA LEU A 66 -0.63 1.80 -15.23
C LEU A 66 -0.40 0.46 -14.54
N ALA A 67 0.84 0.13 -14.20
CA ALA A 67 1.14 -1.12 -13.49
C ALA A 67 0.46 -1.14 -12.10
N VAL A 68 0.46 -0.01 -11.39
CA VAL A 68 -0.25 0.13 -10.12
C VAL A 68 -1.76 -0.05 -10.29
N GLN A 69 -2.36 0.56 -11.30
CA GLN A 69 -3.79 0.39 -11.60
C GLN A 69 -4.13 -1.08 -11.78
N GLU A 70 -3.38 -1.80 -12.63
CA GLU A 70 -3.57 -3.22 -12.90
C GLU A 70 -3.44 -4.07 -11.62
N TYR A 71 -2.45 -3.77 -10.77
CA TYR A 71 -2.30 -4.47 -9.49
C TYR A 71 -3.49 -4.25 -8.55
N LEU A 72 -3.96 -2.99 -8.43
CA LEU A 72 -5.05 -2.65 -7.50
C LEU A 72 -6.41 -3.19 -7.95
N GLU A 73 -6.63 -3.33 -9.26
CA GLU A 73 -7.83 -4.00 -9.81
C GLU A 73 -7.89 -5.49 -9.44
N GLU A 74 -6.72 -6.14 -9.30
CA GLU A 74 -6.59 -7.56 -8.96
C GLU A 74 -6.14 -7.78 -7.50
N TRP A 75 -6.15 -6.73 -6.67
CA TRP A 75 -5.64 -6.85 -5.30
C TRP A 75 -6.53 -7.78 -4.49
N ASP A 76 -5.97 -8.94 -4.14
CA ASP A 76 -6.67 -10.00 -3.41
C ASP A 76 -6.81 -9.62 -1.93
N ILE A 77 -7.80 -8.77 -1.66
CA ILE A 77 -8.15 -8.26 -0.32
C ILE A 77 -9.64 -8.49 -0.03
N ILE A 78 -10.28 -9.39 -0.76
CA ILE A 78 -11.74 -9.61 -0.69
C ILE A 78 -12.19 -10.28 0.61
N GLU A 79 -11.30 -11.03 1.28
CA GLU A 79 -11.58 -11.63 2.57
C GLU A 79 -11.72 -10.59 3.70
N PHE A 80 -11.12 -9.41 3.53
CA PHE A 80 -11.17 -8.33 4.51
C PHE A 80 -12.51 -7.59 4.46
N ASP A 81 -12.91 -7.08 5.61
CA ASP A 81 -14.15 -6.31 5.73
C ASP A 81 -14.03 -4.91 5.09
N THR A 82 -15.02 -4.05 5.33
CA THR A 82 -15.00 -2.71 4.72
C THR A 82 -13.94 -1.82 5.37
N GLU A 83 -13.83 -1.82 6.69
CA GLU A 83 -12.90 -0.95 7.42
C GLU A 83 -11.44 -1.36 7.17
N GLU A 84 -11.20 -2.67 7.10
CA GLU A 84 -9.88 -3.23 6.80
C GLU A 84 -9.41 -2.87 5.39
N ARG A 85 -10.30 -3.00 4.39
CA ARG A 85 -9.98 -2.60 3.01
C ARG A 85 -9.79 -1.10 2.89
N GLU A 86 -10.62 -0.29 3.53
CA GLU A 86 -10.44 1.17 3.59
C GLU A 86 -9.07 1.53 4.17
N TYR A 87 -8.65 0.89 5.25
CA TYR A 87 -7.33 1.10 5.83
C TYR A 87 -6.21 0.75 4.84
N LEU A 88 -6.30 -0.41 4.19
CA LEU A 88 -5.32 -0.85 3.20
C LEU A 88 -5.23 0.13 2.02
N TYR A 89 -6.36 0.65 1.53
CA TYR A 89 -6.38 1.65 0.47
C TYR A 89 -5.79 2.98 0.89
N ASP A 90 -6.06 3.45 2.12
CA ASP A 90 -5.43 4.66 2.66
C ASP A 90 -3.90 4.52 2.71
N LEU A 91 -3.41 3.39 3.23
CA LEU A 91 -1.97 3.11 3.24
C LEU A 91 -1.40 3.00 1.83
N ALA A 92 -2.11 2.36 0.90
CA ALA A 92 -1.68 2.28 -0.48
C ALA A 92 -1.54 3.68 -1.09
N CYS A 93 -2.53 4.56 -0.89
CA CYS A 93 -2.48 5.95 -1.33
C CYS A 93 -1.25 6.70 -0.78
N GLU A 94 -0.94 6.56 0.51
CA GLU A 94 0.27 7.15 1.12
C GLU A 94 1.55 6.64 0.45
N ILE A 95 1.62 5.33 0.18
CA ILE A 95 2.79 4.69 -0.45
C ILE A 95 2.93 5.11 -1.91
N LEU A 96 1.84 5.27 -2.65
CA LEU A 96 1.84 5.72 -4.04
C LEU A 96 2.48 7.11 -4.18
N LEU A 97 2.16 8.02 -3.26
CA LEU A 97 2.78 9.35 -3.20
C LEU A 97 4.30 9.27 -3.01
N ILE A 98 4.80 8.27 -2.27
CA ILE A 98 6.24 8.05 -2.08
C ILE A 98 6.93 7.70 -3.41
N VAL A 99 6.30 6.86 -4.23
CA VAL A 99 6.84 6.45 -5.55
C VAL A 99 6.47 7.40 -6.69
N GLY A 100 5.83 8.53 -6.35
CA GLY A 100 5.48 9.61 -7.29
C GLY A 100 4.23 9.34 -8.11
N VAL A 101 3.43 8.33 -7.75
CA VAL A 101 2.12 8.09 -8.36
C VAL A 101 1.08 8.90 -7.60
N ASN A 102 0.27 9.68 -8.33
CA ASN A 102 -0.85 10.39 -7.72
C ASN A 102 -2.03 9.41 -7.55
N PRO A 103 -2.56 9.19 -6.32
CA PRO A 103 -3.72 8.33 -6.12
C PRO A 103 -4.95 8.75 -6.93
N ASP A 104 -5.12 10.04 -7.22
CA ASP A 104 -6.23 10.54 -8.06
C ASP A 104 -6.17 10.04 -9.53
N ASP A 105 -5.01 9.55 -9.97
CA ASP A 105 -4.83 8.96 -11.29
C ASP A 105 -5.21 7.47 -11.32
N ILE A 106 -5.52 6.87 -10.15
CA ILE A 106 -5.95 5.49 -9.99
C ILE A 106 -7.47 5.45 -9.85
N SER A 107 -8.10 4.56 -10.62
CA SER A 107 -9.53 4.25 -10.51
C SER A 107 -9.70 3.02 -9.64
N ILE A 108 -10.13 3.21 -8.40
CA ILE A 108 -10.42 2.15 -7.41
C ILE A 108 -11.93 1.96 -7.27
#